data_AF-A0A527W3K7-F1
#
_entry.id   AF-A0A527W3K7-F1
#
_cell.length_a   1.000
_cell.length_b   1.000
_cell.length_c   1.000
_cell.angle_alpha   90.00
_cell.angle_beta   90.00
_cell.angle_gamma   90.00
#
_symmetry.space_group_name_H-M   'P 1'
#
loop_
_entity.id
_entity.type
_entity.pdbx_description
1 polymer ?
#
loop_
_entity_poly.entity_id
_entity_poly.type
_entity_poly.pdbx_seq_one_letter_code
_entity_poly.pdbx_strand_id
1 'polypeptide(L)' 'VWTGRATRSIRDSLEPEIALTDLRRAWGPLNLENYAHSLARPDLDLQVVLAKRDKVVLPELSERFMQRL' A
#
# COMPACT_ATOMS: atom_id res chain seq x y z
N VAL A 1 5.46 1.23 5.95
CA VAL A 1 5.17 -0.17 6.34
C VAL A 1 6.22 -0.78 7.29
N TRP A 2 7.52 -0.41 7.25
CA TRP A 2 8.52 -0.96 8.19
C TRP A 2 9.28 0.08 9.03
N THR A 3 8.58 1.11 9.49
CA THR A 3 9.15 2.13 10.40
C THR A 3 8.95 1.77 11.87
N GLY A 4 8.06 0.81 12.17
CA GLY A 4 7.77 0.36 13.53
C GLY A 4 8.84 -0.57 14.10
N ARG A 5 8.90 -0.64 15.44
CA ARG A 5 9.86 -1.52 16.15
C ARG A 5 9.61 -3.01 15.83
N ALA A 6 8.36 -3.43 15.71
CA ALA A 6 7.99 -4.82 15.50
C ALA A 6 8.45 -5.40 14.14
N THR A 7 8.63 -4.55 13.13
CA THR A 7 9.04 -4.97 11.78
C THR A 7 10.51 -4.67 11.47
N ARG A 8 11.27 -4.19 12.47
CA ARG A 8 12.68 -3.81 12.30
C ARG A 8 13.56 -5.00 11.91
N SER A 9 13.43 -6.13 12.60
CA SER A 9 14.25 -7.33 12.32
C SER A 9 14.03 -7.86 10.90
N ILE A 10 12.78 -7.82 10.41
CA ILE A 10 12.42 -8.22 9.05
C ILE A 10 13.06 -7.28 8.02
N ARG A 11 13.02 -5.97 8.27
CA ARG A 11 13.69 -5.00 7.38
C ARG A 11 15.19 -5.24 7.35
N ASP A 12 15.82 -5.33 8.51
CA ASP A 12 17.27 -5.47 8.64
C ASP A 12 17.75 -6.80 8.01
N SER A 13 16.93 -7.86 7.99
CA SER A 13 17.25 -9.11 7.30
C SER A 13 17.07 -9.06 5.77
N LEU A 14 16.24 -8.13 5.27
CA LEU A 14 15.92 -8.03 3.84
C LEU A 14 16.79 -6.98 3.12
N GLU A 15 17.10 -5.87 3.79
CA GLU A 15 17.86 -4.75 3.21
C GLU A 15 19.18 -5.13 2.50
N PRO A 16 20.00 -6.09 2.99
CA PRO A 16 21.20 -6.53 2.27
C PRO A 16 20.91 -7.43 1.06
N GLU A 17 19.77 -8.12 1.03
CA GLU A 17 19.45 -9.15 0.03
C GLU A 17 18.55 -8.64 -1.10
N ILE A 18 17.75 -7.60 -0.85
CA ILE A 18 16.79 -7.09 -1.82
C ILE A 18 16.67 -5.57 -1.76
N ALA A 19 16.87 -4.93 -2.91
CA ALA A 19 16.69 -3.48 -3.00
C ALA A 19 15.20 -3.12 -2.91
N LEU A 20 14.92 -1.92 -2.39
CA LEU A 20 13.56 -1.39 -2.31
C LEU A 20 12.85 -1.37 -3.67
N THR A 21 13.59 -1.17 -4.76
CA THR A 21 13.07 -1.22 -6.14
C THR A 21 12.56 -2.61 -6.52
N ASP A 22 13.25 -3.66 -6.08
CA ASP A 22 12.87 -5.04 -6.38
C ASP A 22 11.64 -5.46 -5.59
N LEU A 23 11.57 -5.05 -4.32
CA LEU A 23 10.34 -5.18 -3.52
C LEU A 23 9.18 -4.45 -4.21
N ARG A 24 9.34 -3.19 -4.60
CA ARG A 24 8.28 -2.43 -5.29
C ARG A 24 7.83 -3.11 -6.58
N ARG A 25 8.76 -3.69 -7.35
CA ARG A 25 8.45 -4.45 -8.56
C ARG A 25 7.65 -5.72 -8.23
N ALA A 26 8.10 -6.51 -7.26
CA ALA A 26 7.44 -7.75 -6.86
C ALA A 26 6.02 -7.51 -6.33
N TRP A 27 5.79 -6.42 -5.59
CA TRP A 27 4.48 -6.05 -5.05
C TRP A 27 3.61 -5.23 -6.01
N GLY A 28 4.16 -4.78 -7.15
CA GLY A 28 3.46 -3.98 -8.15
C GLY A 28 2.14 -4.58 -8.63
N PRO A 29 2.07 -5.90 -8.95
CA PRO A 29 0.82 -6.55 -9.35
C PRO A 29 -0.28 -6.56 -8.28
N LEU A 30 0.09 -6.40 -7.00
CA LEU A 30 -0.85 -6.37 -5.87
C LEU A 30 -1.19 -4.95 -5.41
N ASN A 31 -0.52 -3.93 -5.95
CA ASN A 31 -0.76 -2.54 -5.58
C ASN A 31 -2.02 -2.02 -6.27
N LEU A 32 -3.08 -1.81 -5.48
CA LEU A 32 -4.36 -1.29 -5.97
C LEU A 32 -4.25 0.09 -6.65
N GLU A 33 -3.27 0.93 -6.28
CA GLU A 33 -3.04 2.22 -6.95
C GLU A 33 -2.75 2.05 -8.45
N ASN A 34 -2.14 0.93 -8.86
CA ASN A 34 -1.84 0.64 -10.27
C ASN A 34 -3.09 0.29 -11.10
N TYR A 35 -4.21 0.01 -10.44
CA TYR A 35 -5.46 -0.42 -11.08
C TYR A 35 -6.63 0.52 -10.75
N ALA A 36 -6.35 1.74 -10.27
CA ALA A 36 -7.36 2.71 -9.85
C ALA A 36 -8.46 2.92 -10.91
N HIS A 37 -8.08 3.11 -12.18
CA HIS A 37 -9.05 3.23 -13.28
C HIS A 37 -9.94 1.99 -13.44
N SER A 38 -9.40 0.78 -13.25
CA SER A 38 -10.19 -0.44 -13.33
C SER A 38 -11.17 -0.55 -12.16
N LEU A 39 -10.80 -0.02 -11.00
CA LEU A 39 -11.66 0.02 -9.81
C LEU A 39 -12.74 1.10 -9.96
N ALA A 40 -12.43 2.25 -10.56
CA ALA A 40 -13.36 3.36 -10.82
C ALA A 40 -14.32 3.13 -12.01
N ARG A 41 -14.40 1.90 -12.54
CA ARG A 41 -15.21 1.61 -13.72
C ARG A 41 -16.71 1.75 -13.44
N PRO A 42 -17.53 2.12 -14.45
CA PRO A 42 -18.97 2.08 -14.34
C PRO A 42 -19.48 0.70 -13.92
N ASP A 43 -20.62 0.68 -13.21
CA ASP A 43 -21.33 -0.53 -12.78
C ASP A 43 -20.57 -1.44 -11.81
N LEU A 44 -19.48 -0.95 -11.20
CA LEU A 44 -18.85 -1.58 -10.05
C LEU A 44 -19.22 -0.82 -8.77
N ASP A 45 -20.04 -1.45 -7.94
CA ASP A 45 -20.28 -0.95 -6.58
C ASP A 45 -19.04 -1.19 -5.71
N LEU A 46 -18.45 -0.09 -5.21
CA LEU A 46 -17.30 -0.11 -4.30
C LEU A 46 -17.68 0.43 -2.92
N GLN A 47 -17.37 -0.33 -1.88
CA GLN A 47 -17.36 0.14 -0.50
C GLN A 47 -15.93 0.17 0.02
N VAL A 48 -15.51 1.33 0.54
CA VAL A 48 -14.19 1.51 1.15
C VAL A 48 -14.35 1.95 2.60
N VAL A 49 -13.67 1.26 3.51
CA VAL A 49 -13.68 1.57 4.95
C VAL A 49 -12.27 1.98 5.37
N LEU A 50 -12.13 3.22 5.85
CA LEU A 50 -10.84 3.80 6.21
C LEU A 50 -10.77 4.10 7.71
N ALA A 51 -9.70 3.64 8.35
CA ALA A 51 -9.43 3.93 9.75
C ALA A 51 -8.73 5.29 9.91
N LYS A 52 -9.42 6.27 10.52
CA LYS A 52 -8.92 7.66 10.70
C LYS A 52 -7.66 7.80 11.55
N ARG A 53 -7.33 6.79 12.35
CA ARG A 53 -6.22 6.82 13.32
C ARG A 53 -5.27 5.65 13.18
N ASP A 54 -5.27 4.99 12.02
CA ASP A 54 -4.36 3.89 11.76
C ASP A 54 -2.91 4.37 11.87
N LYS A 55 -2.07 3.54 12.51
CA LYS A 55 -0.64 3.79 12.74
C LYS A 55 0.25 2.80 12.00
N VAL A 56 -0.35 1.78 11.37
CA VAL A 56 0.32 0.75 10.57
C VAL A 56 0.23 1.11 9.09
N VAL A 57 -0.98 1.39 8.61
CA VAL A 57 -1.23 1.94 7.26
C VAL A 57 -1.69 3.38 7.44
N LEU A 58 -0.79 4.32 7.18
CA LEU A 58 -1.05 5.74 7.46
C LEU A 58 -2.26 6.24 6.64
N PRO A 59 -3.22 6.97 7.26
CA PRO A 59 -4.45 7.42 6.60
C PRO A 59 -4.21 8.17 5.29
N GLU A 60 -3.12 8.93 5.20
CA GLU A 60 -2.75 9.73 4.03
C GLU A 60 -2.50 8.89 2.78
N LEU A 61 -2.11 7.61 2.94
CA LEU A 61 -1.97 6.67 1.83
C LEU A 61 -3.33 6.34 1.20
N SER A 62 -4.30 6.02 2.07
CA SER A 62 -5.65 5.68 1.64
C SER A 62 -6.40 6.90 1.11
N GLU A 63 -6.25 8.07 1.74
CA GLU A 63 -6.83 9.33 1.27
C GLU A 63 -6.34 9.69 -0.13
N ARG A 64 -5.03 9.56 -0.40
CA ARG A 64 -4.48 9.77 -1.74
C ARG A 64 -5.04 8.77 -2.75
N PHE A 65 -5.23 7.52 -2.36
CA PHE A 65 -5.83 6.51 -3.25
C PHE A 65 -7.29 6.85 -3.57
N MET A 66 -8.07 7.30 -2.59
CA MET A 66 -9.45 7.74 -2.81
C MET A 66 -9.57 8.94 -3.75
N GLN A 67 -8.56 9.82 -3.83
CA GLN A 67 -8.54 10.91 -4.80
C GLN A 67 -8.30 10.45 -6.25
N ARG A 68 -7.84 9.20 -6.44
CA ARG A 68 -7.55 8.59 -7.75
C ARG A 68 -8.63 7.61 -8.22
N LEU A 69 -9.48 7.16 -7.30
CA LEU A 69 -10.73 6.44 -7.60
C LEU A 69 -11.79 7.43 -8.05
#